data_AF-A0A813LWH3-F1
#
_entry.id   AF-A0A813LWH3-F1
#
_cell.length_a   1.000
_cell.length_b   1.000
_cell.length_c   1.000
_cell.angle_alpha   90.00
_cell.angle_beta   90.00
_cell.angle_gamma   90.00
#
_symmetry.space_group_name_H-M   'P 1'
#
loop_
_entity.id
_entity.type
_entity.pdbx_description
1 polymer ?
#
loop_
_entity_poly.entity_id
_entity_poly.type
_entity_poly.pdbx_seq_one_letter_code
_entity_poly.pdbx_strand_id
1 'polypeptide(L)'
;MMNFQQMYQMYQQPQAAAAQTAQAQQQLAGYADPQQLQMQAYQQQMMQQQQLQMQQAQQAQQVQQPQEDLIGQEEHITVAGCTHATVGGIVRGNFTVLGENHGRPTYKKDQQVNGLDVQMYYWDERDGPNFCGWWFGPKVGGDQVWAYHPSSTATTPPKTGWKVPYDGPVDQSFVISVNQQGSVLKQQQAMQQQQQQQQQQQAQMYEQQQQQQAYQQQQQAYQQQQQQEQQQAYQKQQQEQQAQQQAYLQQQRQMQIQQQEMKKQQAAEMQRKTEEMNRKRMEDQKKKAEEMKRAQEENAAAMQVRRVVQKVRMAKEETLALLQQELAEIMQKELAKCGSMQAKVQEECTLCVEQAKLNIEKMKEAKVKEEERKAILVG
;
A
#
# COMPACT_ATOMS: atom_id res chain seq x y z
N MET A 1 -24.24 10.52 -41.53
CA MET A 1 -25.30 10.76 -40.54
C MET A 1 -25.24 9.60 -39.55
N MET A 2 -24.72 9.84 -38.35
CA MET A 2 -24.66 8.79 -37.32
C MET A 2 -26.07 8.50 -36.80
N ASN A 3 -26.37 7.20 -36.69
CA ASN A 3 -27.65 6.70 -36.19
C ASN A 3 -27.84 7.15 -34.73
N PHE A 4 -29.01 7.75 -34.43
CA PHE A 4 -29.39 8.26 -33.11
C PHE A 4 -29.25 7.20 -32.00
N GLN A 5 -29.32 5.92 -32.37
CA GLN A 5 -29.15 4.77 -31.48
C GLN A 5 -27.69 4.55 -31.03
N GLN A 6 -26.70 4.94 -31.84
CA GLN A 6 -25.28 4.90 -31.45
C GLN A 6 -24.90 6.05 -30.52
N MET A 7 -25.53 7.22 -30.67
CA MET A 7 -25.27 8.35 -29.76
C MET A 7 -25.81 8.07 -28.35
N TYR A 8 -26.92 7.33 -28.22
CA TYR A 8 -27.51 7.00 -26.93
C TYR A 8 -26.72 5.95 -26.12
N GLN A 9 -26.03 5.02 -26.78
CA GLN A 9 -25.18 4.04 -26.09
C GLN A 9 -23.90 4.65 -25.49
N MET A 10 -23.39 5.74 -26.07
CA MET A 10 -22.16 6.38 -25.59
C MET A 10 -22.37 7.19 -24.29
N TYR A 11 -23.60 7.62 -23.99
CA TYR A 11 -23.94 8.37 -22.77
C TYR A 11 -24.33 7.49 -21.56
N GLN A 12 -24.58 6.18 -21.75
CA GLN A 12 -24.88 5.26 -20.63
C GLN A 12 -23.65 4.55 -20.06
N GLN A 13 -22.49 4.64 -20.73
CA GLN A 13 -21.27 3.96 -20.31
C GLN A 13 -20.59 4.50 -19.02
N PRO A 14 -20.74 5.77 -18.58
CA PRO A 14 -20.09 6.23 -17.35
C PRO A 14 -20.77 5.76 -16.05
N GLN A 15 -22.06 5.39 -16.08
CA GLN A 15 -22.79 5.00 -14.86
C GLN A 15 -22.58 3.55 -14.45
N ALA A 16 -22.27 2.65 -15.40
CA ALA A 16 -21.95 1.25 -15.08
C ALA A 16 -20.57 1.09 -14.42
N ALA A 17 -19.59 1.95 -14.76
CA ALA A 17 -18.26 1.93 -14.14
C ALA A 17 -18.29 2.44 -12.69
N ALA A 18 -19.15 3.41 -12.37
CA ALA A 18 -19.32 3.89 -10.99
C ALA A 18 -19.96 2.83 -10.07
N ALA A 19 -20.89 2.02 -10.58
CA ALA A 19 -21.54 0.96 -9.80
C ALA A 19 -20.62 -0.24 -9.52
N GLN A 20 -19.75 -0.62 -10.47
CA GLN A 20 -18.77 -1.70 -10.26
C GLN A 20 -17.64 -1.28 -9.31
N THR A 21 -17.30 0.01 -9.25
CA THR A 21 -16.27 0.52 -8.31
C THR A 21 -16.81 0.58 -6.86
N ALA A 22 -18.10 0.82 -6.67
CA ALA A 22 -18.75 0.77 -5.35
C ALA A 22 -18.90 -0.67 -4.80
N GLN A 23 -19.12 -1.67 -5.67
CA GLN A 23 -19.18 -3.07 -5.24
C GLN A 23 -17.79 -3.67 -4.95
N ALA A 24 -16.72 -3.20 -5.60
CA ALA A 24 -15.35 -3.60 -5.27
C ALA A 24 -14.88 -3.06 -3.90
N GLN A 25 -15.42 -1.92 -3.43
CA GLN A 25 -15.12 -1.38 -2.10
C GLN A 25 -15.87 -2.09 -0.96
N GLN A 26 -16.99 -2.76 -1.23
CA GLN A 26 -17.72 -3.52 -0.20
C GLN A 26 -17.19 -4.95 0.03
N GLN A 27 -16.34 -5.48 -0.86
CA GLN A 27 -15.72 -6.80 -0.67
C GLN A 27 -14.39 -6.77 0.11
N LEU A 28 -13.91 -5.59 0.52
CA LEU A 28 -12.76 -5.43 1.42
C LEU A 28 -13.14 -5.27 2.91
N ALA A 29 -14.44 -5.27 3.24
CA ALA A 29 -14.94 -5.17 4.61
C ALA A 29 -14.85 -6.49 5.42
N GLY A 30 -14.24 -7.53 4.86
CA GLY A 30 -14.03 -8.84 5.51
C GLY A 30 -12.65 -9.04 6.13
N TYR A 31 -11.74 -8.07 6.03
CA TYR A 31 -10.49 -8.10 6.77
C TYR A 31 -10.76 -7.61 8.18
N ALA A 32 -10.94 -8.57 9.10
CA ALA A 32 -10.86 -8.28 10.53
C ALA A 32 -9.61 -7.43 10.78
N ASP A 33 -9.80 -6.30 11.46
CA ASP A 33 -8.73 -5.38 11.83
C ASP A 33 -7.57 -6.21 12.42
N PRO A 34 -6.35 -6.15 11.87
CA PRO A 34 -5.21 -6.91 12.39
C PRO A 34 -5.01 -6.71 13.90
N GLN A 35 -5.43 -5.56 14.42
CA GLN A 35 -5.38 -5.24 15.84
C GLN A 35 -6.38 -6.07 16.68
N GLN A 36 -7.53 -6.45 16.10
CA GLN A 36 -8.55 -7.26 16.76
C GLN A 36 -8.16 -8.74 16.84
N LEU A 37 -7.50 -9.26 15.79
CA LEU A 37 -6.94 -10.62 15.77
C LEU A 37 -5.83 -10.79 16.82
N GLN A 38 -4.98 -9.78 17.00
CA GLN A 38 -3.92 -9.81 18.00
C GLN A 38 -4.47 -9.82 19.44
N MET A 39 -5.56 -9.08 19.69
CA MET A 39 -6.21 -9.05 20.99
C MET A 39 -6.89 -10.39 21.33
N GLN A 40 -7.49 -11.05 20.32
CA GLN A 40 -8.13 -12.35 20.49
C GLN A 40 -7.12 -13.47 20.80
N ALA A 41 -5.95 -13.44 20.15
CA ALA A 41 -4.86 -14.38 20.44
C ALA A 41 -4.30 -14.22 21.87
N TYR A 42 -4.15 -12.98 22.34
CA TYR A 42 -3.68 -12.71 23.71
C TYR A 42 -4.67 -13.23 24.76
N GLN A 43 -5.97 -13.05 24.53
CA GLN A 43 -7.01 -13.51 25.44
C GLN A 43 -7.06 -15.05 25.53
N GLN A 44 -6.82 -15.74 24.41
CA GLN A 44 -6.78 -17.21 24.37
C GLN A 44 -5.56 -17.78 25.12
N GLN A 45 -4.40 -17.11 25.04
CA GLN A 45 -3.18 -17.53 25.74
C GLN A 45 -3.30 -17.41 27.26
N MET A 46 -3.93 -16.34 27.76
CA MET A 46 -4.20 -16.15 29.19
C MET A 46 -5.08 -17.26 29.77
N MET A 47 -6.12 -17.68 29.02
CA MET A 47 -7.02 -18.74 29.48
C MET A 47 -6.31 -20.09 29.59
N GLN A 48 -5.41 -20.42 28.66
CA GLN A 48 -4.67 -21.68 28.69
C GLN A 48 -3.70 -21.76 29.88
N GLN A 49 -3.07 -20.65 30.26
CA GLN A 49 -2.14 -20.61 31.40
C GLN A 49 -2.86 -20.83 32.74
N GLN A 50 -4.08 -20.27 32.89
CA GLN A 50 -4.88 -20.44 34.11
C GLN A 50 -5.33 -21.91 34.31
N GLN A 51 -5.62 -22.61 33.20
CA GLN A 51 -6.06 -24.01 33.25
C GLN A 51 -4.94 -24.96 33.73
N LEU A 52 -3.70 -24.70 33.33
CA LEU A 52 -2.54 -25.51 33.73
C LEU A 52 -2.25 -25.41 35.24
N GLN A 53 -2.43 -24.23 35.81
CA GLN A 53 -2.17 -23.97 37.23
C GLN A 53 -3.16 -24.71 38.14
N MET A 54 -4.41 -24.86 37.70
CA MET A 54 -5.44 -25.58 38.45
C MET A 54 -5.19 -27.09 38.50
N GLN A 55 -4.57 -27.66 37.45
CA GLN A 55 -4.30 -29.09 37.37
C GLN A 55 -3.16 -29.53 38.32
N GLN A 56 -2.16 -28.69 38.53
CA GLN A 56 -1.06 -28.98 39.46
C GLN A 56 -1.51 -28.97 40.94
N ALA A 57 -2.51 -28.16 41.30
CA ALA A 57 -2.99 -28.07 42.67
C ALA A 57 -3.74 -29.33 43.15
N GLN A 58 -4.31 -30.12 42.24
CA GLN A 58 -5.09 -31.31 42.60
C GLN A 58 -4.23 -32.56 42.90
N GLN A 59 -2.97 -32.60 42.44
CA GLN A 59 -2.10 -33.77 42.64
C GLN A 59 -1.41 -33.81 44.01
N ALA A 60 -1.44 -32.73 44.79
CA ALA A 60 -0.67 -32.61 46.03
C ALA A 60 -1.37 -33.12 47.32
N GLN A 61 -2.58 -33.73 47.24
CA GLN A 61 -3.41 -34.03 48.43
C GLN A 61 -3.71 -35.51 48.72
N GLN A 62 -2.95 -36.48 48.20
CA GLN A 62 -3.03 -37.88 48.65
C GLN A 62 -1.59 -38.29 49.05
N VAL A 63 -1.25 -38.63 50.30
CA VAL A 63 -1.47 -39.90 50.99
C VAL A 63 -0.90 -39.78 52.42
N GLN A 64 -1.55 -40.34 53.46
CA GLN A 64 -0.89 -40.87 54.67
C GLN A 64 -1.85 -41.74 55.52
N GLN A 65 -1.47 -43.00 55.78
CA GLN A 65 -2.05 -43.89 56.81
C GLN A 65 -0.91 -44.62 57.57
N PRO A 66 -1.12 -45.08 58.82
CA PRO A 66 -0.07 -45.56 59.73
C PRO A 66 0.31 -47.03 59.48
N GLN A 67 1.60 -47.33 59.34
CA GLN A 67 2.15 -48.68 59.10
C GLN A 67 2.55 -49.39 60.40
N GLU A 68 2.19 -50.68 60.51
CA GLU A 68 2.72 -51.60 61.51
C GLU A 68 4.25 -51.77 61.37
N ASP A 69 4.93 -52.03 62.49
CA ASP A 69 6.38 -52.02 62.69
C ASP A 69 7.11 -53.22 62.02
N LEU A 70 6.90 -53.40 60.72
CA LEU A 70 7.54 -54.41 59.90
C LEU A 70 8.94 -53.96 59.45
N ILE A 71 9.80 -54.93 59.13
CA ILE A 71 11.19 -54.68 58.68
C ILE A 71 11.25 -54.26 57.21
N GLY A 72 10.17 -54.45 56.45
CA GLY A 72 10.20 -54.36 54.99
C GLY A 72 10.87 -55.58 54.33
N GLN A 73 10.90 -55.62 53.01
CA GLN A 73 11.60 -56.65 52.22
C GLN A 73 13.08 -56.26 52.03
N GLU A 74 13.76 -55.93 53.13
CA GLU A 74 15.12 -55.42 53.07
C GLU A 74 16.09 -56.55 52.71
N GLU A 75 17.09 -56.25 51.87
CA GLU A 75 18.08 -57.23 51.40
C GLU A 75 18.98 -57.73 52.54
N HIS A 76 19.23 -56.87 53.54
CA HIS A 76 20.13 -57.15 54.65
C HIS A 76 19.51 -56.78 56.00
N ILE A 77 19.53 -57.73 56.93
CA ILE A 77 19.03 -57.56 58.29
C ILE A 77 20.08 -58.01 59.31
N THR A 78 19.98 -57.52 60.52
CA THR A 78 20.84 -57.91 61.64
C THR A 78 19.96 -58.38 62.79
N VAL A 79 20.30 -59.54 63.34
CA VAL A 79 19.69 -60.12 64.53
C VAL A 79 20.62 -59.85 65.72
N ALA A 80 20.11 -59.13 66.72
CA ALA A 80 20.82 -58.78 67.94
C ALA A 80 20.05 -59.23 69.20
N GLY A 81 20.75 -59.25 70.34
CA GLY A 81 20.19 -59.71 71.62
C GLY A 81 20.12 -61.22 71.76
N CYS A 82 19.00 -61.77 72.24
CA CYS A 82 18.83 -63.17 72.64
C CYS A 82 19.68 -63.55 73.87
N THR A 83 19.04 -63.61 75.04
CA THR A 83 19.58 -64.00 76.34
C THR A 83 19.89 -65.49 76.47
N HIS A 84 19.27 -66.35 75.66
CA HIS A 84 19.51 -67.79 75.72
C HIS A 84 20.96 -68.12 75.28
N ALA A 85 21.79 -68.63 76.18
CA ALA A 85 23.23 -68.78 75.96
C ALA A 85 23.61 -69.58 74.70
N THR A 86 23.03 -70.77 74.51
CA THR A 86 23.37 -71.64 73.37
C THR A 86 22.79 -71.10 72.06
N VAL A 87 21.46 -70.93 71.98
CA VAL A 87 20.79 -70.46 70.77
C VAL A 87 21.21 -69.05 70.37
N GLY A 88 21.47 -68.15 71.32
CA GLY A 88 21.89 -66.78 71.05
C GLY A 88 23.19 -66.70 70.24
N GLY A 89 24.14 -67.62 70.43
CA GLY A 89 25.33 -67.72 69.58
C GLY A 89 25.02 -68.15 68.13
N ILE A 90 23.95 -68.92 67.96
CA ILE A 90 23.52 -69.45 66.65
C ILE A 90 22.76 -68.40 65.86
N VAL A 91 21.79 -67.72 66.47
CA VAL A 91 20.84 -66.84 65.75
C VAL A 91 21.32 -65.39 65.61
N ARG A 92 22.20 -64.88 66.49
CA ARG A 92 22.74 -63.52 66.35
C ARG A 92 23.66 -63.39 65.14
N GLY A 93 23.54 -62.29 64.41
CA GLY A 93 24.44 -61.95 63.30
C GLY A 93 23.72 -61.25 62.15
N ASN A 94 24.45 -61.09 61.04
CA ASN A 94 23.90 -60.51 59.82
C ASN A 94 23.31 -61.60 58.93
N PHE A 95 22.20 -61.28 58.30
CA PHE A 95 21.51 -62.13 57.36
C PHE A 95 21.26 -61.38 56.07
N THR A 96 21.38 -62.10 54.97
CA THR A 96 21.08 -61.64 53.63
C THR A 96 19.90 -62.42 53.08
N VAL A 97 19.03 -61.75 52.31
CA VAL A 97 17.91 -62.40 51.63
C VAL A 97 18.44 -63.53 50.73
N LEU A 98 17.90 -64.73 50.88
CA LEU A 98 18.28 -65.92 50.11
C LEU A 98 17.26 -66.24 49.00
N GLY A 99 15.98 -65.93 49.22
CA GLY A 99 14.90 -66.22 48.30
C GLY A 99 13.53 -66.01 48.93
N GLU A 100 12.56 -66.84 48.56
CA GLU A 100 11.19 -66.80 49.10
C GLU A 100 10.70 -68.18 49.52
N ASN A 101 9.84 -68.22 50.54
CA ASN A 101 9.14 -69.40 51.01
C ASN A 101 7.71 -69.00 51.43
N HIS A 102 6.71 -69.68 50.88
CA HIS A 102 5.28 -69.34 51.04
C HIS A 102 4.96 -67.85 50.75
N GLY A 103 5.60 -67.28 49.72
CA GLY A 103 5.40 -65.88 49.32
C GLY A 103 5.98 -64.85 50.29
N ARG A 104 6.85 -65.27 51.22
CA ARG A 104 7.56 -64.38 52.15
C ARG A 104 9.08 -64.53 51.99
N PRO A 105 9.87 -63.49 52.25
CA PRO A 105 11.32 -63.55 52.09
C PRO A 105 11.96 -64.57 53.05
N THR A 106 12.93 -65.32 52.55
CA THR A 106 13.83 -66.15 53.35
C THR A 106 15.18 -65.46 53.48
N TYR A 107 15.79 -65.61 54.64
CA TYR A 107 17.06 -64.99 54.97
C TYR A 107 18.06 -66.06 55.38
N LYS A 108 19.30 -65.93 54.94
CA LYS A 108 20.41 -66.79 55.35
C LYS A 108 21.46 -65.96 56.08
N LYS A 109 21.91 -66.47 57.22
CA LYS A 109 22.99 -65.87 57.99
C LYS A 109 24.27 -65.88 57.16
N ASP A 110 24.98 -64.76 57.16
CA ASP A 110 26.20 -64.59 56.36
C ASP A 110 27.32 -65.54 56.82
N GLN A 111 27.27 -66.01 58.06
CA GLN A 111 28.27 -66.90 58.66
C GLN A 111 27.63 -68.20 59.16
N GLN A 112 28.26 -69.33 58.85
CA GLN A 112 27.90 -70.63 59.42
C GLN A 112 28.30 -70.73 60.89
N VAL A 113 27.51 -71.49 61.65
CA VAL A 113 27.79 -71.78 63.06
C VAL A 113 28.01 -73.29 63.20
N ASN A 114 29.20 -73.70 63.60
CA ASN A 114 29.62 -75.11 63.65
C ASN A 114 29.41 -75.87 62.31
N GLY A 115 29.63 -75.19 61.18
CA GLY A 115 29.44 -75.75 59.84
C GLY A 115 27.98 -75.89 59.39
N LEU A 116 27.03 -75.41 60.19
CA LEU A 116 25.61 -75.35 59.82
C LEU A 116 25.26 -73.94 59.33
N ASP A 117 24.50 -73.87 58.24
CA ASP A 117 23.80 -72.65 57.85
C ASP A 117 22.75 -72.28 58.90
N VAL A 118 22.38 -71.00 58.96
CA VAL A 118 21.26 -70.53 59.78
C VAL A 118 20.33 -69.76 58.86
N GLN A 119 19.08 -70.21 58.75
CA GLN A 119 18.08 -69.62 57.88
C GLN A 119 16.88 -69.16 58.69
N MET A 120 16.31 -68.03 58.30
CA MET A 120 15.04 -67.53 58.80
C MET A 120 14.01 -67.58 57.67
N TYR A 121 12.87 -68.19 57.94
CA TYR A 121 11.83 -68.43 56.94
C TYR A 121 10.45 -68.45 57.59
N TYR A 122 9.41 -68.30 56.77
CA TYR A 122 8.03 -68.38 57.22
C TYR A 122 7.43 -69.74 56.86
N TRP A 123 6.64 -70.33 57.76
CA TRP A 123 5.86 -71.54 57.51
C TRP A 123 4.36 -71.22 57.56
N ASP A 124 3.62 -71.68 56.56
CA ASP A 124 2.16 -71.49 56.51
C ASP A 124 1.43 -72.48 57.44
N GLU A 125 0.10 -72.48 57.39
CA GLU A 125 -0.75 -73.26 58.30
C GLU A 125 -0.96 -74.73 57.87
N ARG A 126 -0.21 -75.25 56.90
CA ARG A 126 -0.44 -76.60 56.33
C ARG A 126 -0.32 -77.74 57.34
N ASP A 127 0.55 -77.59 58.34
CA ASP A 127 0.77 -78.57 59.41
C ASP A 127 -0.02 -78.22 60.68
N GLY A 128 -0.86 -77.19 60.60
CA GLY A 128 -1.69 -76.66 61.68
C GLY A 128 -1.27 -75.27 62.16
N PRO A 129 -2.20 -74.51 62.76
CA PRO A 129 -1.96 -73.12 63.16
C PRO A 129 -0.83 -72.97 64.18
N ASN A 130 -0.56 -74.00 64.99
CA ASN A 130 0.52 -74.00 65.97
C ASN A 130 1.93 -74.06 65.35
N PHE A 131 2.03 -74.42 64.07
CA PHE A 131 3.28 -74.46 63.32
C PHE A 131 3.42 -73.28 62.34
N CYS A 132 2.37 -72.48 62.19
CA CYS A 132 2.37 -71.30 61.34
C CYS A 132 3.14 -70.15 61.99
N GLY A 133 4.04 -69.51 61.25
CA GLY A 133 4.80 -68.37 61.73
C GLY A 133 6.21 -68.33 61.17
N TRP A 134 7.09 -67.57 61.83
CA TRP A 134 8.47 -67.40 61.41
C TRP A 134 9.40 -68.26 62.25
N TRP A 135 10.39 -68.86 61.60
CA TRP A 135 11.27 -69.87 62.17
C TRP A 135 12.73 -69.58 61.89
N PHE A 136 13.60 -69.92 62.84
CA PHE A 136 15.04 -70.08 62.61
C PHE A 136 15.41 -71.56 62.60
N GLY A 137 16.11 -72.03 61.58
CA GLY A 137 16.58 -73.42 61.46
C GLY A 137 17.74 -73.57 60.48
N PRO A 138 18.38 -74.75 60.39
CA PRO A 138 19.53 -74.96 59.52
C PRO A 138 19.16 -74.95 58.03
N LYS A 139 17.89 -75.28 57.73
CA LYS A 139 17.29 -75.25 56.39
C LYS A 139 15.79 -74.95 56.50
N VAL A 140 15.22 -74.40 55.44
CA VAL A 140 13.76 -74.21 55.32
C VAL A 140 13.05 -75.57 55.43
N GLY A 141 12.05 -75.65 56.31
CA GLY A 141 11.22 -76.85 56.51
C GLY A 141 11.94 -78.06 57.13
N GLY A 142 13.05 -77.86 57.85
CA GLY A 142 13.74 -78.93 58.56
C GLY A 142 13.18 -79.17 59.97
N ASP A 143 13.34 -80.39 60.49
CA ASP A 143 12.85 -80.78 61.84
C ASP A 143 13.61 -80.10 63.00
N GLN A 144 14.75 -79.47 62.73
CA GLN A 144 15.53 -78.74 63.72
C GLN A 144 15.22 -77.25 63.64
N VAL A 145 14.80 -76.67 64.77
CA VAL A 145 14.46 -75.26 64.90
C VAL A 145 15.04 -74.66 66.17
N TRP A 146 15.43 -73.39 66.13
CA TRP A 146 16.09 -72.67 67.21
C TRP A 146 15.22 -71.59 67.84
N ALA A 147 14.44 -70.88 67.03
CA ALA A 147 13.57 -69.81 67.49
C ALA A 147 12.29 -69.77 66.64
N TYR A 148 11.20 -69.28 67.23
CA TYR A 148 9.88 -69.21 66.60
C TYR A 148 9.15 -67.92 66.94
N HIS A 149 8.41 -67.38 65.97
CA HIS A 149 7.48 -66.28 66.17
C HIS A 149 6.11 -66.62 65.58
N PRO A 150 5.00 -66.55 66.35
CA PRO A 150 3.68 -67.04 65.93
C PRO A 150 2.91 -66.12 64.98
N SER A 151 3.58 -65.16 64.32
CA SER A 151 2.86 -64.20 63.48
C SER A 151 2.53 -64.84 62.14
N SER A 152 1.25 -65.10 61.89
CA SER A 152 0.74 -65.63 60.63
C SER A 152 0.45 -64.54 59.59
N THR A 153 0.33 -63.28 59.99
CA THR A 153 -0.04 -62.17 59.09
C THR A 153 1.15 -61.36 58.61
N ALA A 154 2.25 -61.28 59.37
CA ALA A 154 3.40 -60.43 59.07
C ALA A 154 4.10 -60.83 57.76
N THR A 155 3.99 -60.00 56.72
CA THR A 155 4.56 -60.26 55.37
C THR A 155 6.09 -60.29 55.35
N THR A 156 6.73 -59.75 56.39
CA THR A 156 8.18 -59.77 56.60
C THR A 156 8.49 -60.19 58.05
N PRO A 157 9.74 -60.55 58.38
CA PRO A 157 10.08 -61.01 59.71
C PRO A 157 9.71 -59.98 60.80
N PRO A 158 9.05 -60.39 61.90
CA PRO A 158 8.78 -59.50 63.02
C PRO A 158 10.06 -59.00 63.70
N LYS A 159 10.08 -57.72 64.07
CA LYS A 159 11.24 -57.10 64.75
C LYS A 159 11.51 -57.70 66.13
N THR A 160 10.48 -58.06 66.88
CA THR A 160 10.56 -58.52 68.27
C THR A 160 9.58 -59.68 68.49
N GLY A 161 9.46 -60.21 69.71
CA GLY A 161 8.45 -61.23 70.04
C GLY A 161 8.87 -62.68 69.81
N TRP A 162 10.18 -62.93 69.61
CA TRP A 162 10.72 -64.24 69.30
C TRP A 162 10.83 -65.14 70.53
N LYS A 163 10.33 -66.37 70.43
CA LYS A 163 10.48 -67.43 71.44
C LYS A 163 11.82 -68.14 71.25
N VAL A 164 12.64 -68.20 72.31
CA VAL A 164 13.96 -68.86 72.27
C VAL A 164 14.23 -69.72 73.53
N PRO A 165 14.42 -71.06 73.40
CA PRO A 165 14.27 -71.87 72.19
C PRO A 165 12.84 -71.80 71.64
N TYR A 166 12.55 -72.42 70.50
CA TYR A 166 11.26 -72.24 69.80
C TYR A 166 10.01 -72.48 70.68
N ASP A 167 10.10 -73.36 71.68
CA ASP A 167 9.08 -73.70 72.66
C ASP A 167 9.20 -72.92 73.99
N GLY A 168 10.28 -72.16 74.17
CA GLY A 168 10.59 -71.36 75.35
C GLY A 168 9.80 -70.06 75.48
N PRO A 169 10.13 -69.21 76.46
CA PRO A 169 9.51 -67.89 76.61
C PRO A 169 9.94 -66.94 75.48
N VAL A 170 9.16 -65.87 75.30
CA VAL A 170 9.54 -64.76 74.42
C VAL A 170 10.76 -64.05 75.01
N ASP A 171 11.82 -63.91 74.23
CA ASP A 171 13.01 -63.15 74.58
C ASP A 171 12.85 -61.69 74.14
N GLN A 172 12.66 -60.80 75.11
CA GLN A 172 12.44 -59.37 74.86
C GLN A 172 13.69 -58.65 74.32
N SER A 173 14.87 -59.24 74.48
CA SER A 173 16.10 -58.66 73.94
C SER A 173 16.32 -59.04 72.47
N PHE A 174 15.64 -60.07 71.97
CA PHE A 174 15.77 -60.52 70.59
C PHE A 174 15.14 -59.47 69.66
N VAL A 175 16.00 -58.76 68.93
CA VAL A 175 15.60 -57.71 68.00
C VAL A 175 16.19 -57.97 66.63
N ILE A 176 15.35 -57.87 65.60
CA ILE A 176 15.76 -57.83 64.20
C ILE A 176 15.65 -56.39 63.70
N SER A 177 16.74 -55.87 63.15
CA SER A 177 16.82 -54.52 62.58
C SER A 177 17.33 -54.56 61.15
N VAL A 178 16.89 -53.62 60.32
CA VAL A 178 17.45 -53.41 58.97
C VAL A 178 18.90 -52.97 59.11
N ASN A 179 19.82 -53.60 58.36
CA ASN A 179 21.20 -53.14 58.31
C ASN A 179 21.29 -51.90 57.39
N GLN A 180 21.08 -50.71 57.95
CA GLN A 180 21.12 -49.45 57.21
C GLN A 180 22.53 -49.01 56.80
N GLN A 181 23.60 -49.74 57.16
CA GLN A 181 24.97 -49.32 56.84
C GLN A 181 25.26 -49.32 55.32
N GLY A 182 24.44 -49.99 54.50
CA GLY A 182 24.54 -49.93 53.03
C GLY A 182 23.73 -48.82 52.34
N SER A 183 22.73 -48.23 53.01
CA SER A 183 21.78 -47.29 52.36
C SER A 183 22.17 -45.81 52.50
N VAL A 184 22.97 -45.44 53.52
CA VAL A 184 23.35 -44.05 53.76
C VAL A 184 24.29 -43.48 52.68
N LEU A 185 25.20 -44.30 52.11
CA LEU A 185 26.12 -43.84 51.07
C LEU A 185 25.45 -43.64 49.71
N LYS A 186 24.45 -44.47 49.35
CA LYS A 186 23.73 -44.32 48.07
C LYS A 186 22.75 -43.15 48.10
N GLN A 187 22.16 -42.84 49.26
CA GLN A 187 21.22 -41.73 49.40
C GLN A 187 21.91 -40.35 49.35
N GLN A 188 23.14 -40.25 49.82
CA GLN A 188 23.91 -38.99 49.79
C GLN A 188 24.42 -38.65 48.37
N GLN A 189 24.76 -39.65 47.55
CA GLN A 189 25.12 -39.44 46.14
C GLN A 189 23.89 -39.12 45.26
N ALA A 190 22.74 -39.76 45.51
CA ALA A 190 21.52 -39.48 44.75
C ALA A 190 21.00 -38.05 44.97
N MET A 191 21.12 -37.53 46.20
CA MET A 191 20.64 -36.18 46.53
C MET A 191 21.49 -35.07 45.86
N GLN A 192 22.81 -35.27 45.74
CA GLN A 192 23.68 -34.31 45.06
C GLN A 192 23.45 -34.29 43.54
N GLN A 193 23.14 -35.46 42.95
CA GLN A 193 22.83 -35.57 41.53
C GLN A 193 21.45 -34.97 41.19
N GLN A 194 20.46 -35.11 42.09
CA GLN A 194 19.13 -34.53 41.92
C GLN A 194 19.15 -32.99 42.02
N GLN A 195 19.99 -32.42 42.89
CA GLN A 195 20.13 -30.96 43.00
C GLN A 195 20.78 -30.34 41.75
N GLN A 196 21.73 -31.04 41.13
CA GLN A 196 22.38 -30.57 39.89
C GLN A 196 21.42 -30.67 38.68
N GLN A 197 20.58 -31.70 38.63
CA GLN A 197 19.57 -31.85 37.57
C GLN A 197 18.46 -30.80 37.66
N GLN A 198 18.07 -30.40 38.87
CA GLN A 198 17.08 -29.36 39.09
C GLN A 198 17.60 -27.97 38.66
N GLN A 199 18.88 -27.69 38.88
CA GLN A 199 19.53 -26.45 38.41
C GLN A 199 19.63 -26.39 36.88
N GLN A 200 19.92 -27.52 36.21
CA GLN A 200 19.93 -27.59 34.74
C GLN A 200 18.54 -27.38 34.13
N GLN A 201 17.48 -27.95 34.71
CA GLN A 201 16.12 -27.71 34.24
C GLN A 201 15.70 -26.25 34.41
N GLN A 202 16.10 -25.60 35.51
CA GLN A 202 15.81 -24.19 35.74
C GLN A 202 16.57 -23.28 34.75
N ALA A 203 17.82 -23.62 34.41
CA ALA A 203 18.59 -22.91 33.38
C ALA A 203 17.99 -23.06 31.98
N GLN A 204 17.58 -24.27 31.58
CA GLN A 204 16.92 -24.51 30.29
C GLN A 204 15.58 -23.77 30.18
N MET A 205 14.80 -23.72 31.25
CA MET A 205 13.55 -22.97 31.27
C MET A 205 13.79 -21.46 31.11
N TYR A 206 14.82 -20.92 31.77
CA TYR A 206 15.18 -19.50 31.65
C TYR A 206 15.67 -19.14 30.25
N GLU A 207 16.46 -20.02 29.63
CA GLU A 207 16.94 -19.84 28.25
C GLU A 207 15.78 -19.90 27.23
N GLN A 208 14.83 -20.82 27.41
CA GLN A 208 13.63 -20.90 26.58
C GLN A 208 12.74 -19.65 26.72
N GLN A 209 12.60 -19.11 27.93
CA GLN A 209 11.85 -17.87 28.16
C GLN A 209 12.53 -16.66 27.50
N GLN A 210 13.85 -16.57 27.56
CA GLN A 210 14.60 -15.50 26.91
C GLN A 210 14.48 -15.55 25.39
N GLN A 211 14.54 -16.76 24.81
CA GLN A 211 14.39 -16.96 23.37
C GLN A 211 12.98 -16.58 22.89
N GLN A 212 11.95 -16.87 23.70
CA GLN A 212 10.57 -16.48 23.40
C GLN A 212 10.37 -14.95 23.45
N GLN A 213 11.01 -14.26 24.41
CA GLN A 213 11.00 -12.80 24.48
C GLN A 213 11.72 -12.14 23.29
N ALA A 214 12.87 -12.69 22.88
CA ALA A 214 13.61 -12.21 21.72
C ALA A 214 12.80 -12.35 20.42
N TYR A 215 12.10 -13.49 20.26
CA TYR A 215 11.23 -13.71 19.11
C TYR A 215 10.06 -12.71 19.07
N GLN A 216 9.50 -12.38 20.23
CA GLN A 216 8.40 -11.41 20.34
C GLN A 216 8.85 -9.98 19.99
N GLN A 217 10.05 -9.56 20.42
CA GLN A 217 10.64 -8.29 20.00
C GLN A 217 10.92 -8.25 18.49
N GLN A 218 11.41 -9.34 17.92
CA GLN A 218 11.67 -9.42 16.48
C GLN A 218 10.38 -9.27 15.66
N GLN A 219 9.27 -9.90 16.09
CA GLN A 219 7.97 -9.71 15.44
C GLN A 219 7.48 -8.26 15.51
N GLN A 220 7.61 -7.60 16.67
CA GLN A 220 7.21 -6.19 16.80
C GLN A 220 8.04 -5.27 15.91
N ALA A 221 9.36 -5.47 15.84
CA ALA A 221 10.23 -4.71 14.95
C ALA A 221 9.84 -4.88 13.47
N TYR A 222 9.52 -6.12 13.07
CA TYR A 222 9.08 -6.42 11.71
C TYR A 222 7.74 -5.73 11.36
N GLN A 223 6.77 -5.75 12.29
CA GLN A 223 5.51 -5.03 12.11
C GLN A 223 5.71 -3.52 11.98
N GLN A 224 6.59 -2.94 12.81
CA GLN A 224 6.87 -1.50 12.78
C GLN A 224 7.57 -1.08 11.47
N GLN A 225 8.49 -1.90 10.96
CA GLN A 225 9.14 -1.68 9.67
C GLN A 225 8.13 -1.72 8.51
N GLN A 226 7.22 -2.69 8.50
CA GLN A 226 6.20 -2.81 7.47
C GLN A 226 5.24 -1.61 7.46
N GLN A 227 4.88 -1.10 8.64
CA GLN A 227 4.03 0.10 8.77
C GLN A 227 4.76 1.36 8.26
N GLN A 228 6.07 1.46 8.48
CA GLN A 228 6.89 2.57 8.00
C GLN A 228 7.04 2.56 6.47
N GLU A 229 7.25 1.39 5.87
CA GLU A 229 7.25 1.24 4.40
C GLU A 229 5.89 1.62 3.79
N GLN A 230 4.79 1.24 4.43
CA GLN A 230 3.45 1.58 3.96
C GLN A 230 3.20 3.10 4.02
N GLN A 231 3.66 3.80 5.07
CA GLN A 231 3.60 5.26 5.14
C GLN A 231 4.46 5.94 4.07
N GLN A 232 5.68 5.44 3.82
CA GLN A 232 6.55 5.98 2.77
C GLN A 232 5.95 5.77 1.37
N ALA A 233 5.38 4.60 1.11
CA ALA A 233 4.69 4.32 -0.15
C ALA A 233 3.50 5.27 -0.35
N TYR A 234 2.72 5.52 0.70
CA TYR A 234 1.59 6.45 0.65
C TYR A 234 2.04 7.90 0.38
N GLN A 235 3.09 8.38 1.04
CA GLN A 235 3.66 9.71 0.76
C GLN A 235 4.18 9.83 -0.67
N LYS A 236 4.89 8.81 -1.17
CA LYS A 236 5.40 8.79 -2.53
C LYS A 236 4.26 8.85 -3.56
N GLN A 237 3.19 8.09 -3.35
CA GLN A 237 2.01 8.11 -4.21
C GLN A 237 1.34 9.49 -4.21
N GLN A 238 1.21 10.13 -3.05
CA GLN A 238 0.62 11.47 -2.94
C GLN A 238 1.48 12.52 -3.66
N GLN A 239 2.80 12.43 -3.53
CA GLN A 239 3.74 13.34 -4.19
C GLN A 239 3.73 13.16 -5.71
N GLU A 240 3.64 11.92 -6.20
CA GLU A 240 3.53 11.61 -7.63
C GLU A 240 2.20 12.14 -8.21
N GLN A 241 1.10 12.03 -7.46
CA GLN A 241 -0.20 12.57 -7.87
C GLN A 241 -0.18 14.10 -7.95
N GLN A 242 0.48 14.78 -7.00
CA GLN A 242 0.69 16.23 -7.06
C GLN A 242 1.59 16.63 -8.24
N ALA A 243 2.66 15.89 -8.49
CA ALA A 243 3.56 16.13 -9.63
C ALA A 243 2.83 15.97 -10.97
N GLN A 244 1.99 14.94 -11.11
CA GLN A 244 1.15 14.73 -12.30
C GLN A 244 0.16 15.89 -12.49
N GLN A 245 -0.47 16.36 -11.42
CA GLN A 245 -1.40 17.49 -11.47
C GLN A 245 -0.69 18.80 -11.88
N GLN A 246 0.51 19.04 -11.35
CA GLN A 246 1.33 20.18 -11.75
C GLN A 246 1.78 20.11 -13.22
N ALA A 247 2.22 18.93 -13.68
CA ALA A 247 2.60 18.71 -15.07
C ALA A 247 1.42 18.94 -16.02
N TYR A 248 0.22 18.47 -15.66
CA TYR A 248 -1.01 18.71 -16.42
C TYR A 248 -1.34 20.20 -16.53
N LEU A 249 -1.29 20.94 -15.42
CA LEU A 249 -1.52 22.38 -15.42
C LEU A 249 -0.47 23.14 -16.24
N GLN A 250 0.79 22.70 -16.20
CA GLN A 250 1.87 23.29 -16.99
C GLN A 250 1.64 23.06 -18.49
N GLN A 251 1.22 21.85 -18.88
CA GLN A 251 0.85 21.53 -20.26
C GLN A 251 -0.34 22.37 -20.74
N GLN A 252 -1.37 22.53 -19.90
CA GLN A 252 -2.53 23.36 -20.22
C GLN A 252 -2.13 24.84 -20.41
N ARG A 253 -1.23 25.36 -19.57
CA ARG A 253 -0.68 26.72 -19.71
C ARG A 253 0.11 26.88 -21.02
N GLN A 254 0.97 25.91 -21.37
CA GLN A 254 1.69 25.95 -22.65
C GLN A 254 0.75 25.94 -23.85
N MET A 255 -0.31 25.13 -23.80
CA MET A 255 -1.32 25.09 -24.88
C MET A 255 -2.06 26.43 -25.00
N GLN A 256 -2.39 27.09 -23.88
CA GLN A 256 -2.99 28.42 -23.89
C GLN A 256 -2.05 29.48 -24.47
N ILE A 257 -0.76 29.43 -24.11
CA ILE A 257 0.26 30.34 -24.67
C ILE A 257 0.35 30.14 -26.19
N GLN A 258 0.43 28.89 -26.67
CA GLN A 258 0.45 28.60 -28.10
C GLN A 258 -0.81 29.07 -28.83
N GLN A 259 -2.00 28.91 -28.23
CA GLN A 259 -3.23 29.44 -28.80
C GLN A 259 -3.23 30.98 -28.87
N GLN A 260 -2.74 31.65 -27.82
CA GLN A 260 -2.64 33.11 -27.80
C GLN A 260 -1.64 33.62 -28.85
N GLU A 261 -0.49 32.96 -28.99
CA GLU A 261 0.50 33.28 -30.02
C GLU A 261 -0.07 33.07 -31.42
N MET A 262 -0.75 31.95 -31.66
CA MET A 262 -1.41 31.67 -32.95
C MET A 262 -2.48 32.74 -33.26
N LYS A 263 -3.31 33.11 -32.29
CA LYS A 263 -4.31 34.20 -32.46
C LYS A 263 -3.64 35.54 -32.71
N LYS A 264 -2.53 35.85 -32.03
CA LYS A 264 -1.77 37.09 -32.23
C LYS A 264 -1.15 37.13 -33.64
N GLN A 265 -0.62 36.01 -34.13
CA GLN A 265 -0.11 35.89 -35.50
C GLN A 265 -1.22 36.09 -36.54
N GLN A 266 -2.36 35.43 -36.36
CA GLN A 266 -3.53 35.61 -37.24
C GLN A 266 -4.06 37.04 -37.24
N ALA A 267 -4.14 37.68 -36.06
CA ALA A 267 -4.58 39.07 -35.94
C ALA A 267 -3.58 40.03 -36.60
N ALA A 268 -2.27 39.83 -36.40
CA ALA A 268 -1.24 40.64 -37.06
C ALA A 268 -1.26 40.47 -38.58
N GLU A 269 -1.46 39.24 -39.09
CA GLU A 269 -1.58 39.00 -40.52
C GLU A 269 -2.85 39.65 -41.10
N MET A 270 -3.97 39.54 -40.39
CA MET A 270 -5.24 40.18 -40.77
C MET A 270 -5.10 41.71 -40.77
N GLN A 271 -4.39 42.30 -39.80
CA GLN A 271 -4.09 43.73 -39.78
C GLN A 271 -3.22 44.14 -40.96
N ARG A 272 -2.15 43.40 -41.27
CA ARG A 272 -1.29 43.69 -42.45
C ARG A 272 -2.09 43.66 -43.75
N LYS A 273 -2.97 42.66 -43.94
CA LYS A 273 -3.86 42.59 -45.12
C LYS A 273 -4.84 43.76 -45.18
N THR A 274 -5.38 44.18 -44.04
CA THR A 274 -6.32 45.30 -43.96
C THR A 274 -5.63 46.63 -44.26
N GLU A 275 -4.44 46.86 -43.70
CA GLU A 275 -3.63 48.05 -43.97
C GLU A 275 -3.20 48.13 -45.44
N GLU A 276 -2.78 47.01 -46.03
CA GLU A 276 -2.43 46.93 -47.45
C GLU A 276 -3.62 47.22 -48.36
N MET A 277 -4.79 46.66 -48.05
CA MET A 277 -6.03 46.93 -48.78
C MET A 277 -6.45 48.40 -48.67
N ASN A 278 -6.36 48.98 -47.46
CA ASN A 278 -6.66 50.39 -47.23
C ASN A 278 -5.66 51.31 -47.94
N ARG A 279 -4.36 50.99 -47.92
CA ARG A 279 -3.33 51.76 -48.64
C ARG A 279 -3.61 51.78 -50.13
N LYS A 280 -3.91 50.61 -50.73
CA LYS A 280 -4.27 50.50 -52.14
C LYS A 280 -5.53 51.31 -52.48
N ARG A 281 -6.56 51.25 -51.63
CA ARG A 281 -7.79 52.03 -51.82
C ARG A 281 -7.54 53.54 -51.77
N MET A 282 -6.69 54.01 -50.86
CA MET A 282 -6.32 55.42 -50.75
C MET A 282 -5.50 55.90 -51.96
N GLU A 283 -4.57 55.08 -52.45
CA GLU A 283 -3.80 55.38 -53.67
C GLU A 283 -4.70 55.45 -54.91
N ASP A 284 -5.61 54.47 -55.06
CA ASP A 284 -6.56 54.44 -56.17
C ASP A 284 -7.55 55.63 -56.12
N GLN A 285 -8.01 56.02 -54.93
CA GLN A 285 -8.85 57.21 -54.76
C GLN A 285 -8.09 58.50 -55.08
N LYS A 286 -6.83 58.61 -54.67
CA LYS A 286 -6.00 59.78 -54.99
C LYS A 286 -5.77 59.90 -56.49
N LYS A 287 -5.44 58.81 -57.17
CA LYS A 287 -5.29 58.80 -58.64
C LYS A 287 -6.58 59.22 -59.35
N LYS A 288 -7.73 58.67 -58.92
CA LYS A 288 -9.04 59.06 -59.48
C LYS A 288 -9.38 60.52 -59.23
N ALA A 289 -9.05 61.06 -58.06
CA ALA A 289 -9.29 62.47 -57.74
C ALA A 289 -8.40 63.41 -58.58
N GLU A 290 -7.13 63.06 -58.79
CA GLU A 290 -6.21 63.81 -59.65
C GLU A 290 -6.65 63.77 -61.12
N GLU A 291 -7.07 62.60 -61.62
CA GLU A 291 -7.61 62.44 -62.97
C GLU A 291 -8.91 63.23 -63.15
N MET A 292 -9.84 63.16 -62.19
CA MET A 292 -11.07 63.94 -62.21
C MET A 292 -10.81 65.45 -62.17
N LYS A 293 -9.84 65.90 -61.36
CA LYS A 293 -9.45 67.31 -61.30
C LYS A 293 -8.85 67.78 -62.64
N ARG A 294 -7.96 66.98 -63.24
CA ARG A 294 -7.39 67.28 -64.56
C ARG A 294 -8.49 67.36 -65.63
N ALA A 295 -9.43 66.42 -65.64
CA ALA A 295 -10.56 66.45 -66.56
C ALA A 295 -11.46 67.68 -66.35
N GLN A 296 -11.65 68.14 -65.11
CA GLN A 296 -12.38 69.37 -64.81
C GLN A 296 -11.66 70.60 -65.36
N GLU A 297 -10.34 70.69 -65.21
CA GLU A 297 -9.52 71.78 -65.75
C GLU A 297 -9.55 71.79 -67.29
N GLU A 298 -9.41 70.63 -67.93
CA GLU A 298 -9.50 70.47 -69.39
C GLU A 298 -10.88 70.93 -69.91
N ASN A 299 -11.96 70.50 -69.26
CA ASN A 299 -13.33 70.90 -69.64
C ASN A 299 -13.59 72.40 -69.39
N ALA A 300 -13.12 72.96 -68.27
CA ALA A 300 -13.29 74.38 -67.96
C ALA A 300 -12.59 75.28 -68.98
N ALA A 301 -11.35 74.93 -69.36
CA ALA A 301 -10.61 75.65 -70.40
C ALA A 301 -11.33 75.58 -71.75
N ALA A 302 -11.79 74.40 -72.16
CA ALA A 302 -12.55 74.22 -73.40
C ALA A 302 -13.84 75.06 -73.42
N MET A 303 -14.54 75.16 -72.28
CA MET A 303 -15.76 75.98 -72.16
C MET A 303 -15.48 77.48 -72.28
N GLN A 304 -14.35 77.98 -71.79
CA GLN A 304 -13.99 79.39 -71.97
C GLN A 304 -13.75 79.73 -73.44
N VAL A 305 -13.05 78.85 -74.16
CA VAL A 305 -12.85 79.01 -75.61
C VAL A 305 -14.20 78.96 -76.35
N ARG A 306 -15.05 77.97 -76.04
CA ARG A 306 -16.39 77.83 -76.66
C ARG A 306 -17.30 79.03 -76.44
N ARG A 307 -17.20 79.74 -75.31
CA ARG A 307 -17.95 80.99 -75.07
C ARG A 307 -17.58 82.08 -76.07
N VAL A 308 -16.30 82.25 -76.39
CA VAL A 308 -15.86 83.25 -77.37
C VAL A 308 -16.19 82.80 -78.79
N VAL A 309 -16.04 81.51 -79.10
CA VAL A 309 -16.51 80.91 -80.36
C VAL A 309 -17.99 81.24 -80.60
N GLN A 310 -18.84 81.11 -79.58
CA GLN A 310 -20.26 81.45 -79.70
C GLN A 310 -20.49 82.92 -80.02
N LYS A 311 -19.71 83.85 -79.43
CA LYS A 311 -19.77 85.27 -79.79
C LYS A 311 -19.37 85.51 -81.24
N VAL A 312 -18.30 84.86 -81.72
CA VAL A 312 -17.82 84.97 -83.11
C VAL A 312 -18.89 84.51 -84.11
N ARG A 313 -19.64 83.45 -83.80
CA ARG A 313 -20.77 83.00 -84.66
C ARG A 313 -21.83 84.07 -84.88
N MET A 314 -22.03 84.94 -83.89
CA MET A 314 -23.03 86.00 -83.90
C MET A 314 -22.46 87.37 -84.29
N ALA A 315 -21.19 87.42 -84.72
CA ALA A 315 -20.51 88.66 -85.03
C ALA A 315 -21.16 89.39 -86.21
N LYS A 316 -21.30 90.71 -86.07
CA LYS A 316 -21.55 91.63 -87.18
C LYS A 316 -20.23 92.06 -87.80
N GLU A 317 -20.28 92.61 -89.01
CA GLU A 317 -19.12 93.07 -89.76
C GLU A 317 -18.14 93.92 -88.92
N GLU A 318 -18.67 94.95 -88.24
CA GLU A 318 -17.89 95.90 -87.42
C GLU A 318 -17.23 95.23 -86.20
N THR A 319 -17.80 94.12 -85.72
CA THR A 319 -17.39 93.44 -84.49
C THR A 319 -16.52 92.21 -84.71
N LEU A 320 -16.45 91.70 -85.96
CA LEU A 320 -15.76 90.44 -86.27
C LEU A 320 -14.26 90.50 -85.97
N ALA A 321 -13.59 91.61 -86.32
CA ALA A 321 -12.16 91.78 -86.09
C ALA A 321 -11.81 91.75 -84.59
N LEU A 322 -12.60 92.45 -83.76
CA LEU A 322 -12.42 92.46 -82.30
C LEU A 322 -12.65 91.07 -81.69
N LEU A 323 -13.69 90.36 -82.13
CA LEU A 323 -14.00 89.02 -81.62
C LEU A 323 -13.00 87.94 -82.09
N GLN A 324 -12.39 88.09 -83.28
CA GLN A 324 -11.29 87.25 -83.73
C GLN A 324 -10.03 87.45 -82.89
N GLN A 325 -9.73 88.69 -82.51
CA GLN A 325 -8.64 88.99 -81.60
C GLN A 325 -8.90 88.40 -80.21
N GLU A 326 -10.10 88.60 -79.63
CA GLU A 326 -10.50 87.99 -78.35
C GLU A 326 -10.40 86.46 -78.42
N LEU A 327 -10.79 85.85 -79.55
CA LEU A 327 -10.66 84.40 -79.76
C LEU A 327 -9.20 83.95 -79.82
N ALA A 328 -8.32 84.70 -80.50
CA ALA A 328 -6.90 84.37 -80.56
C ALA A 328 -6.24 84.48 -79.18
N GLU A 329 -6.57 85.51 -78.40
CA GLU A 329 -6.06 85.71 -77.04
C GLU A 329 -6.54 84.60 -76.09
N ILE A 330 -7.83 84.22 -76.13
CA ILE A 330 -8.34 83.14 -75.27
C ILE A 330 -7.78 81.78 -75.71
N MET A 331 -7.58 81.54 -77.00
CA MET A 331 -6.93 80.33 -77.50
C MET A 331 -5.48 80.27 -77.03
N GLN A 332 -4.72 81.37 -77.13
CA GLN A 332 -3.34 81.38 -76.65
C GLN A 332 -3.25 81.05 -75.14
N LYS A 333 -4.23 81.51 -74.35
CA LYS A 333 -4.25 81.33 -72.89
C LYS A 333 -4.78 79.97 -72.43
N GLU A 334 -5.83 79.45 -73.06
CA GLU A 334 -6.59 78.29 -72.56
C GLU A 334 -6.43 77.03 -73.42
N LEU A 335 -5.91 77.12 -74.65
CA LEU A 335 -5.81 75.97 -75.56
C LEU A 335 -4.87 74.88 -75.02
N ALA A 336 -3.72 75.26 -74.45
CA ALA A 336 -2.78 74.31 -73.85
C ALA A 336 -3.36 73.58 -72.63
N LYS A 337 -4.35 74.19 -71.95
CA LYS A 337 -5.03 73.58 -70.79
C LYS A 337 -6.15 72.63 -71.19
N CYS A 338 -6.60 72.63 -72.44
CA CYS A 338 -7.63 71.73 -72.93
C CYS A 338 -7.17 70.27 -73.03
N GLY A 339 -5.86 70.01 -72.89
CA GLY A 339 -5.28 68.66 -72.83
C GLY A 339 -5.73 67.78 -73.98
N SER A 340 -6.45 66.71 -73.67
CA SER A 340 -6.95 65.75 -74.67
C SER A 340 -7.93 66.37 -75.69
N MET A 341 -8.60 67.46 -75.34
CA MET A 341 -9.57 68.15 -76.20
C MET A 341 -8.96 69.25 -77.07
N GLN A 342 -7.67 69.54 -76.93
CA GLN A 342 -7.00 70.67 -77.58
C GLN A 342 -7.23 70.71 -79.10
N ALA A 343 -6.94 69.60 -79.79
CA ALA A 343 -7.06 69.52 -81.25
C ALA A 343 -8.49 69.81 -81.73
N LYS A 344 -9.49 69.26 -81.04
CA LYS A 344 -10.90 69.44 -81.37
C LYS A 344 -11.37 70.88 -81.11
N VAL A 345 -10.96 71.48 -80.00
CA VAL A 345 -11.30 72.88 -79.69
C VAL A 345 -10.68 73.83 -80.71
N GLN A 346 -9.43 73.57 -81.12
CA GLN A 346 -8.76 74.36 -82.16
C GLN A 346 -9.48 74.28 -83.50
N GLU A 347 -9.89 73.09 -83.91
CA GLU A 347 -10.69 72.88 -85.13
C GLU A 347 -12.05 73.60 -85.05
N GLU A 348 -12.76 73.49 -83.92
CA GLU A 348 -14.03 74.20 -83.67
C GLU A 348 -13.87 75.73 -83.83
N CYS A 349 -12.76 76.30 -83.37
CA CYS A 349 -12.46 77.73 -83.51
C CYS A 349 -12.22 78.15 -84.97
N THR A 350 -11.38 77.41 -85.69
CA THR A 350 -11.04 77.71 -87.09
C THR A 350 -12.30 77.70 -87.96
N LEU A 351 -13.09 76.62 -87.87
CA LEU A 351 -14.33 76.47 -88.63
C LEU A 351 -15.34 77.58 -88.30
N CYS A 352 -15.42 77.99 -87.04
CA CYS A 352 -16.31 79.06 -86.61
C CYS A 352 -15.93 80.42 -87.22
N VAL A 353 -14.64 80.74 -87.27
CA VAL A 353 -14.15 82.00 -87.84
C VAL A 353 -14.43 82.06 -89.35
N GLU A 354 -14.17 80.96 -90.05
CA GLU A 354 -14.46 80.85 -91.49
C GLU A 354 -15.96 81.00 -91.78
N GLN A 355 -16.81 80.31 -91.02
CA GLN A 355 -18.26 80.40 -91.17
C GLN A 355 -18.79 81.81 -90.88
N ALA A 356 -18.25 82.50 -89.87
CA ALA A 356 -18.64 83.87 -89.55
C ALA A 356 -18.27 84.85 -90.68
N LYS A 357 -17.07 84.71 -91.27
CA LYS A 357 -16.64 85.49 -92.44
C LYS A 357 -17.59 85.28 -93.63
N LEU A 358 -17.88 84.02 -93.96
CA LEU A 358 -18.79 83.66 -95.04
C LEU A 358 -20.20 84.23 -94.82
N ASN A 359 -20.71 84.19 -93.59
CA ASN A 359 -22.03 84.74 -93.26
C ASN A 359 -22.06 86.27 -93.42
N ILE A 360 -20.99 86.98 -93.01
CA ILE A 360 -20.88 88.43 -93.17
C ILE A 360 -20.80 88.81 -94.65
N GLU A 361 -20.01 88.09 -95.45
CA GLU A 361 -19.93 88.30 -96.90
C GLU A 361 -21.30 88.14 -97.58
N LYS A 362 -22.03 87.07 -97.26
CA LYS A 362 -23.42 86.88 -97.72
C LYS A 362 -24.35 88.03 -97.30
N MET A 363 -24.21 88.53 -96.06
CA MET A 363 -24.98 89.69 -95.61
C MET A 363 -24.62 90.97 -96.38
N LYS A 364 -23.34 91.18 -96.76
CA LYS A 364 -22.92 92.32 -97.60
C LYS A 364 -23.51 92.23 -98.99
N GLU A 365 -23.37 91.08 -99.64
CA GLU A 365 -23.95 90.86 -100.97
C GLU A 365 -25.46 91.09 -100.97
N ALA A 366 -26.16 90.63 -99.93
CA ALA A 366 -27.59 90.86 -99.77
C ALA A 366 -27.94 92.34 -99.57
N LYS A 367 -27.14 93.10 -98.81
CA LYS A 367 -27.32 94.55 -98.66
C LYS A 367 -27.09 95.29 -99.97
N VAL A 368 -26.03 94.98 -100.70
CA VAL A 368 -25.74 95.57 -102.02
C VAL A 368 -26.89 95.29 -102.99
N LYS A 369 -27.36 94.03 -103.08
CA LYS A 369 -28.51 93.67 -103.93
C LYS A 369 -29.79 94.40 -103.52
N GLU A 370 -30.02 94.62 -102.22
CA GLU A 370 -31.18 95.37 -101.73
C GLU A 370 -31.04 96.88 -102.00
N GLU A 371 -29.85 97.45 -101.91
CA GLU A 371 -29.57 98.84 -102.29
C GLU A 371 -29.72 99.05 -103.80
N GLU A 372 -29.22 98.14 -104.63
CA GLU A 372 -29.45 98.12 -106.08
C GLU A 372 -30.96 98.02 -106.38
N ARG A 373 -31.68 97.11 -105.71
CA ARG A 373 -33.13 96.98 -105.87
C ARG A 373 -33.88 98.24 -105.46
N LYS A 374 -33.45 98.92 -104.39
CA LYS A 374 -34.02 100.22 -103.97
C LYS A 374 -33.69 101.34 -104.94
N ALA A 375 -32.49 101.37 -105.50
CA ALA A 375 -32.11 102.36 -106.51
C ALA A 375 -32.96 102.24 -107.80
N ILE A 376 -33.30 101.01 -108.21
CA ILE A 376 -34.18 100.73 -109.35
C ILE A 376 -35.65 101.13 -109.08
N LEU A 377 -36.07 101.20 -107.81
CA LEU A 377 -37.45 101.55 -107.43
C LEU A 377 -37.68 103.06 -107.22
N VAL A 378 -36.61 103.85 -107.11
CA VAL A 378 -36.65 105.29 -106.81
C VAL A 378 -36.18 106.15 -108.00
N GLY A 379 -35.42 105.57 -108.94
CA GLY A 379 -35.15 106.14 -110.26
C GLY A 379 -36.13 105.62 -111.30
#